data_AF-A0A838SAL2-F1
#
_entry.id   AF-A0A838SAL2-F1
#
_cell.length_a   1.000
_cell.length_b   1.000
_cell.length_c   1.000
_cell.angle_alpha   90.00
_cell.angle_beta   90.00
_cell.angle_gamma   90.00
#
_symmetry.space_group_name_H-M   'P 1'
#
loop_
_entity.id
_entity.type
_entity.pdbx_description
1 polymer ?
#
loop_
_entity_poly.entity_id
_entity_poly.type
_entity_poly.pdbx_seq_one_letter_code
_entity_poly.pdbx_strand_id
1 'polypeptide(L)' 'PLLAPALQSNTLTAFFLPEGCTYQRLHDELKQAGYVIYAGQGQLEEKVFRVANIGALTNQNIEAFLSAFNGVVSGARA' A
#
# COMPACT_ATOMS: atom_id res chain seq x y z
N PRO A 1 11.51 -4.85 -4.55
CA PRO A 1 10.29 -5.21 -5.29
C PRO A 1 10.24 -6.73 -5.47
N LEU A 2 9.05 -7.34 -5.42
CA LEU A 2 8.90 -8.81 -5.46
C LEU A 2 9.24 -9.45 -6.81
N LEU A 3 9.14 -8.68 -7.90
CA LEU A 3 9.37 -9.15 -9.27
C LEU A 3 10.30 -8.19 -10.02
N ALA A 4 11.00 -8.72 -11.04
CA ALA A 4 11.77 -7.90 -11.98
C ALA A 4 10.86 -6.89 -12.71
N PRO A 5 11.37 -5.71 -13.11
CA PRO A 5 10.53 -4.63 -13.68
C PRO A 5 9.65 -5.07 -14.85
N ALA A 6 10.19 -5.89 -15.76
CA ALA A 6 9.46 -6.39 -16.92
C ALA A 6 8.25 -7.31 -16.58
N LEU A 7 8.18 -7.79 -15.34
CA LEU A 7 7.12 -8.68 -14.84
C LEU A 7 6.16 -7.96 -13.87
N GLN A 8 6.36 -6.66 -13.62
CA GLN A 8 5.50 -5.89 -12.73
C GLN A 8 4.22 -5.45 -13.46
N SER A 9 3.10 -5.57 -12.77
CA SER A 9 1.83 -5.03 -13.26
C SER A 9 1.77 -3.52 -13.07
N ASN A 10 1.20 -2.82 -14.06
CA ASN A 10 0.95 -1.38 -13.99
C ASN A 10 -0.35 -1.01 -13.25
N THR A 11 -1.13 -2.00 -12.81
CA THR A 11 -2.48 -1.81 -12.25
C THR A 11 -2.66 -2.29 -10.81
N LEU A 12 -1.82 -3.22 -10.37
CA LEU A 12 -1.85 -3.76 -9.01
C LEU A 12 -0.43 -4.10 -8.60
N THR A 13 0.08 -3.40 -7.59
CA THR A 13 1.45 -3.60 -7.12
C THR A 13 1.44 -4.12 -5.69
N ALA A 14 2.25 -5.14 -5.43
CA ALA A 14 2.47 -5.70 -4.10
C ALA A 14 3.78 -5.16 -3.49
N PHE A 15 3.70 -4.69 -2.25
CA PHE A 15 4.80 -4.13 -1.49
C PHE A 15 4.97 -4.89 -0.19
N PHE A 16 6.21 -5.07 0.28
CA PHE A 16 6.44 -5.52 1.65
C PHE A 16 5.95 -4.48 2.64
N LEU A 17 5.42 -4.94 3.77
CA LEU A 17 5.13 -4.06 4.89
C LEU A 17 6.43 -3.39 5.38
N PRO A 18 6.38 -2.10 5.75
CA PRO A 18 7.49 -1.45 6.43
C PRO A 18 7.84 -2.17 7.74
N GLU A 19 9.10 -2.12 8.13
CA GLU A 19 9.54 -2.62 9.43
C GLU A 19 8.76 -1.93 10.56
N GLY A 20 8.33 -2.72 11.56
CA GLY A 20 7.52 -2.23 12.68
C GLY A 20 6.05 -1.92 12.35
N CYS A 21 5.61 -2.10 11.10
CA CYS A 21 4.24 -1.82 10.69
C CYS A 21 3.45 -3.12 10.43
N THR A 22 2.34 -3.31 11.13
CA THR A 22 1.40 -4.40 10.82
C THR A 22 0.47 -3.98 9.67
N TYR A 23 -0.02 -4.97 8.91
CA TYR A 23 -1.03 -4.72 7.88
C TYR A 23 -2.29 -4.06 8.46
N GLN A 24 -2.76 -4.54 9.61
CA GLN A 24 -3.97 -4.02 10.25
C GLN A 24 -3.85 -2.53 10.58
N ARG A 25 -2.74 -2.11 11.19
CA ARG A 25 -2.49 -0.68 11.48
C ARG A 25 -2.47 0.15 10.20
N LEU A 26 -1.68 -0.27 9.21
CA LEU A 26 -1.55 0.44 7.94
C LEU A 26 -2.91 0.58 7.23
N HIS A 27 -3.67 -0.50 7.16
CA HIS A 27 -5.00 -0.54 6.57
C HIS A 27 -5.98 0.38 7.31
N ASP A 28 -6.04 0.30 8.64
CA ASP A 28 -7.02 1.06 9.42
C ASP A 28 -6.74 2.57 9.38
N GLU A 29 -5.47 2.98 9.47
CA GLU A 29 -5.09 4.39 9.37
C GLU A 29 -5.32 4.95 7.95
N LEU A 30 -4.98 4.20 6.89
CA LEU A 30 -5.29 4.60 5.51
C LEU A 30 -6.80 4.66 5.25
N LYS A 31 -7.56 3.73 5.82
CA LYS A 31 -9.02 3.70 5.70
C LYS A 31 -9.66 4.90 6.38
N GLN A 32 -9.14 5.33 7.53
CA GLN A 32 -9.56 6.59 8.17
C GLN A 32 -9.26 7.80 7.29
N ALA A 33 -8.16 7.77 6.52
CA ALA A 33 -7.83 8.79 5.51
C ALA A 33 -8.61 8.65 4.18
N GLY A 34 -9.53 7.68 4.07
CA GLY A 34 -10.39 7.47 2.91
C GLY A 34 -9.84 6.51 1.85
N TYR A 35 -8.76 5.78 2.13
CA TYR A 35 -8.12 4.86 1.19
C TYR A 35 -8.22 3.40 1.64
N VAL A 36 -8.54 2.49 0.72
CA VAL A 36 -8.56 1.05 0.99
C VAL A 36 -7.38 0.39 0.27
N ILE A 37 -6.62 -0.40 1.02
CA ILE A 37 -5.57 -1.29 0.50
C ILE A 37 -5.92 -2.74 0.83
N TYR A 38 -5.22 -3.69 0.21
CA TYR A 38 -5.51 -5.12 0.39
C TYR A 38 -4.32 -5.87 0.97
N ALA A 39 -4.57 -6.86 1.82
CA ALA A 39 -3.53 -7.75 2.32
C ALA A 39 -2.92 -8.59 1.19
N GLY A 40 -1.76 -9.19 1.47
CA GLY A 40 -1.26 -10.32 0.70
C GLY A 40 -2.23 -11.52 0.74
N GLN A 41 -1.86 -12.60 0.05
CA GLN A 41 -2.66 -13.83 0.03
C GLN A 41 -1.82 -15.01 0.53
N GLY A 42 -2.45 -15.92 1.28
CA GLY A 42 -1.80 -17.12 1.80
C GLY A 42 -0.55 -16.80 2.62
N GLN A 43 0.59 -17.38 2.26
CA GLN A 43 1.87 -17.19 2.98
C GLN A 43 2.41 -15.74 2.96
N LEU A 44 1.79 -14.85 2.17
CA LEU A 44 2.15 -13.45 2.06
C LEU A 44 1.21 -12.51 2.82
N GLU A 45 0.11 -13.01 3.40
CA GLU A 45 -0.95 -12.20 4.03
C GLU A 45 -0.40 -11.19 5.05
N GLU A 46 0.49 -11.64 5.94
CA GLU A 46 1.09 -10.80 6.98
C GLU A 46 2.40 -10.11 6.55
N LYS A 47 2.86 -10.31 5.31
CA LYS A 47 4.18 -9.83 4.84
C LYS A 47 4.07 -8.69 3.84
N VAL A 48 3.01 -8.68 3.04
CA VAL A 48 2.84 -7.75 1.95
C VAL A 48 1.46 -7.13 1.98
N PHE A 49 1.34 -5.98 1.35
CA PHE A 49 0.06 -5.36 1.01
C PHE A 49 0.05 -5.00 -0.47
N ARG A 50 -1.15 -4.77 -1.01
CA ARG A 50 -1.38 -4.49 -2.43
C ARG A 50 -2.10 -3.16 -2.59
N VAL A 51 -1.62 -2.38 -3.54
CA VAL A 51 -2.23 -1.11 -3.95
C VAL A 51 -2.71 -1.26 -5.39
N ALA A 52 -4.01 -1.02 -5.60
CA ALA A 52 -4.63 -1.05 -6.92
C ALA A 52 -4.79 0.38 -7.44
N ASN A 53 -4.29 0.65 -8.64
CA ASN A 53 -4.44 1.92 -9.35
C ASN A 53 -5.28 1.71 -10.62
N ILE A 54 -6.50 1.19 -10.45
CA ILE A 54 -7.40 0.80 -11.54
C ILE A 54 -8.61 1.72 -11.59
N GLY A 55 -8.98 2.14 -12.81
CA GLY A 55 -10.19 2.92 -13.06
C GLY A 55 -9.89 4.40 -13.35
N ALA A 56 -10.86 5.27 -13.07
CA ALA A 56 -10.79 6.69 -13.35
C ALA A 56 -9.99 7.45 -12.27
N LEU A 57 -8.69 7.20 -12.22
CA LEU A 57 -7.77 7.87 -11.31
C LEU A 57 -6.98 8.97 -12.02
N THR A 58 -6.79 10.07 -11.33
CA THR A 58 -5.94 11.18 -11.76
C THR A 58 -4.61 11.15 -11.01
N ASN A 59 -3.61 11.89 -11.50
CA ASN A 59 -2.34 12.06 -10.80
C ASN A 59 -2.53 12.63 -9.39
N GLN A 60 -3.49 13.55 -9.21
CA GLN A 60 -3.82 14.11 -7.91
C GLN A 60 -4.32 13.05 -6.92
N ASN A 61 -5.08 12.04 -7.39
CA ASN A 61 -5.49 10.94 -6.52
C ASN A 61 -4.29 10.11 -6.04
N ILE A 62 -3.32 9.87 -6.94
CA ILE A 62 -2.10 9.14 -6.61
C ILE A 62 -1.24 9.92 -5.62
N GLU A 63 -1.02 11.21 -5.86
CA GLU A 63 -0.25 12.08 -4.96
C GLU A 63 -0.89 12.19 -3.57
N ALA A 64 -2.22 12.33 -3.51
CA ALA A 64 -2.95 12.38 -2.25
C ALA A 64 -2.85 11.05 -1.46
N PHE A 65 -2.94 9.90 -2.15
CA PHE A 65 -2.70 8.60 -1.54
C PHE A 65 -1.29 8.48 -0.99
N LEU A 66 -0.27 8.87 -1.76
CA LEU A 66 1.14 8.81 -1.33
C LEU A 66 1.41 9.73 -0.13
N SER A 67 0.76 10.90 -0.07
CA SER A 67 0.85 11.81 1.08
C SER A 67 0.25 11.16 2.34
N ALA A 68 -0.96 10.58 2.25
CA ALA A 68 -1.58 9.87 3.36
C ALA A 68 -0.74 8.67 3.81
N PHE A 69 -0.22 7.88 2.87
CA PHE A 69 0.66 6.75 3.15
C PHE A 69 1.93 7.17 3.90
N ASN A 70 2.60 8.24 3.46
CA ASN A 70 3.77 8.76 4.15
C ASN A 70 3.44 9.21 5.59
N GLY A 71 2.28 9.83 5.82
CA GLY A 71 1.83 10.20 7.16
C GLY A 71 1.75 9.00 8.11
N VAL A 72 1.15 7.91 7.65
CA VAL A 72 1.03 6.64 8.42
C VAL A 72 2.39 6.01 8.69
N VAL A 73 3.22 5.85 7.66
CA VAL A 73 4.51 5.15 7.79
C VAL A 73 5.54 5.95 8.57
N SER A 74 5.54 7.28 8.46
CA SER A 74 6.40 8.14 9.29
C SER A 74 6.03 8.06 10.77
N GLY A 75 4.75 7.93 11.10
CA GLY A 75 4.29 7.69 12.47
C GLY A 75 4.59 6.28 13.01
N ALA A 76 5.02 5.35 12.15
CA ALA A 76 5.39 3.98 12.54
C ALA A 76 6.90 3.81 12.78
N ARG A 77 7.74 4.78 12.36
CA ARG A 77 9.20 4.76 12.53
C ARG A 77 9.69 5.46 13.82
N ALA A 78 8.79 5.90 14.67
CA ALA A 78 9.08 6.60 15.93
C ALA A 78 9.03 5.65 17.13
#